data_AF-A0A8T5QJD3-F1
#
_entry.id   AF-A0A8T5QJD3-F1
#
_cell.length_a   1.000
_cell.length_b   1.000
_cell.length_c   1.000
_cell.angle_alpha   90.00
_cell.angle_beta   90.00
_cell.angle_gamma   90.00
#
_symmetry.space_group_name_H-M   'P 1'
#
loop_
_entity.id
_entity.type
_entity.pdbx_description
1 polymer ?
#
loop_
_entity_poly.entity_id
_entity_poly.type
_entity_poly.pdbx_seq_one_letter_code
_entity_poly.pdbx_strand_id
1 'polypeptide(L)'
;MKTEISSLELYYLLKELQHLVSAKVEQIYQIGKEELIIQFHIPSIGKQILRVILGKLMYIASNKGDVPEKPHGFCLFLRRKLKNSRLRQLKQLGFERIVEFLFETKDAKFRLIIELFSKGNIILCNEEGIIISALEQQEWKDRTVKPKQQYIYPKKEYNFLVIEKNELTELLHTSKKENLVKTLAIDLGLGGVYAEELCMIAKIDKNLKSNQLSDTEIDSIHSAIQTLSSKEMSPQIIYTSQEKKSIKDLTPFKLEFNKDLPSDPAHTFNAAFDSILTKKIEA
;
A
#
# COMPACT_ATOMS: atom_id res chain seq x y z
N MET A 1 -7.96 9.42 12.78
CA MET A 1 -6.90 9.69 11.78
C MET A 1 -6.46 8.37 11.18
N LYS A 2 -6.31 8.32 9.86
CA LYS A 2 -5.84 7.14 9.13
C LYS A 2 -4.46 6.69 9.65
N THR A 3 -4.35 5.44 10.05
CA THR A 3 -3.10 4.85 10.59
C THR A 3 -2.51 3.78 9.67
N GLU A 4 -3.26 3.33 8.67
CA GLU A 4 -2.88 2.28 7.74
C GLU A 4 -3.38 2.63 6.35
N ILE A 5 -2.64 2.19 5.33
CA ILE A 5 -3.06 2.27 3.93
C ILE A 5 -3.76 0.96 3.53
N SER A 6 -4.76 1.03 2.67
CA SER A 6 -5.37 -0.14 2.02
C SER A 6 -4.56 -0.58 0.79
N SER A 7 -4.85 -1.78 0.24
CA SER A 7 -4.24 -2.23 -1.01
C SER A 7 -4.53 -1.31 -2.19
N LEU A 8 -5.75 -0.79 -2.29
CA LEU A 8 -6.15 0.13 -3.36
C LEU A 8 -5.43 1.47 -3.24
N GLU A 9 -5.33 2.01 -2.02
CA GLU A 9 -4.60 3.25 -1.79
C GLU A 9 -3.12 3.10 -2.07
N LEU A 10 -2.52 1.96 -1.71
CA LEU A 10 -1.14 1.65 -2.05
C LEU A 10 -0.94 1.62 -3.56
N TYR A 11 -1.87 1.03 -4.32
CA TYR A 11 -1.84 1.03 -5.78
C TYR A 11 -1.78 2.46 -6.33
N TYR A 12 -2.65 3.36 -5.88
CA TYR A 12 -2.65 4.77 -6.32
C TYR A 12 -1.41 5.53 -5.86
N LEU A 13 -0.96 5.33 -4.62
CA LEU A 13 0.26 5.94 -4.12
C LEU A 13 1.47 5.51 -4.97
N LEU A 14 1.59 4.23 -5.30
CA LEU A 14 2.70 3.73 -6.11
C LEU A 14 2.70 4.27 -7.54
N LYS A 15 1.54 4.69 -8.09
CA LYS A 15 1.50 5.44 -9.35
C LYS A 15 2.21 6.79 -9.22
N GLU A 16 1.97 7.53 -8.15
CA GLU A 16 2.67 8.80 -7.89
C GLU A 16 4.17 8.58 -7.66
N LEU A 17 4.54 7.49 -6.97
CA LEU A 17 5.93 7.19 -6.62
C LEU A 17 6.76 6.61 -7.79
N GLN A 18 6.19 6.44 -8.99
CA GLN A 18 6.93 5.94 -10.15
C GLN A 18 8.10 6.86 -10.56
N HIS A 19 8.05 8.16 -10.22
CA HIS A 19 9.16 9.07 -10.46
C HIS A 19 10.46 8.66 -9.72
N LEU A 20 10.38 7.78 -8.70
CA LEU A 20 11.56 7.21 -8.03
C LEU A 20 12.30 6.19 -8.91
N VAL A 21 11.67 5.65 -9.95
CA VAL A 21 12.35 4.73 -10.87
C VAL A 21 13.52 5.47 -11.52
N SER A 22 14.68 4.82 -11.55
CA SER A 22 16.00 5.37 -11.88
C SER A 22 16.68 6.20 -10.78
N ALA A 23 16.06 6.44 -9.63
CA ALA A 23 16.72 7.08 -8.50
C ALA A 23 17.85 6.20 -7.93
N LYS A 24 18.88 6.84 -7.37
CA LYS A 24 19.97 6.15 -6.67
C LYS A 24 19.75 6.17 -5.17
N VAL A 25 19.98 5.05 -4.49
CA VAL A 25 19.95 5.01 -3.02
C VAL A 25 21.20 5.72 -2.47
N GLU A 26 21.01 6.82 -1.73
CA GLU A 26 22.09 7.53 -1.03
C GLU A 26 22.32 6.96 0.36
N GLN A 27 21.24 6.75 1.11
CA GLN A 27 21.31 6.39 2.52
C GLN A 27 20.05 5.64 2.96
N ILE A 28 20.19 4.74 3.93
CA ILE A 28 19.07 4.03 4.54
C ILE A 28 19.13 4.25 6.04
N TYR A 29 18.03 4.56 6.71
CA TYR A 29 17.93 4.65 8.16
C TYR A 29 16.84 3.73 8.66
N GLN A 30 16.93 3.39 9.94
CA GLN A 30 15.93 2.59 10.63
C GLN A 30 15.69 3.23 11.99
N ILE A 31 14.43 3.44 12.34
CA ILE A 31 14.01 3.92 13.66
C ILE A 31 13.33 2.74 14.35
N GLY A 32 13.99 2.19 15.37
CA GLY A 32 13.51 1.00 16.06
C GLY A 32 13.33 -0.20 15.13
N LYS A 33 12.25 -0.95 15.32
CA LYS A 33 11.81 -2.02 14.41
C LYS A 33 10.63 -1.60 13.55
N GLU A 34 10.10 -0.40 13.76
CA GLU A 34 8.83 0.06 13.23
C GLU A 34 8.98 0.86 11.94
N GLU A 35 10.14 1.47 11.68
CA GLU A 35 10.28 2.38 10.55
C GLU A 35 11.58 2.21 9.76
N LEU A 36 11.45 2.35 8.43
CA LEU A 36 12.54 2.40 7.47
C LEU A 36 12.48 3.72 6.72
N ILE A 37 13.62 4.38 6.58
CA ILE A 37 13.76 5.57 5.73
C ILE A 37 14.79 5.27 4.65
N ILE A 38 14.40 5.41 3.38
CA ILE A 38 15.30 5.29 2.24
C ILE A 38 15.45 6.67 1.59
N GLN A 39 16.66 7.19 1.59
CA GLN A 39 17.00 8.41 0.88
C GLN A 39 17.48 8.07 -0.52
N PHE A 40 16.80 8.68 -1.48
CA PHE A 40 17.09 8.59 -2.89
C PHE A 40 17.63 9.91 -3.42
N HIS A 41 18.40 9.82 -4.50
CA HIS A 41 18.81 10.96 -5.30
C HIS A 41 18.38 10.77 -6.75
N ILE A 42 17.71 11.79 -7.28
CA ILE A 42 17.31 11.89 -8.67
C ILE A 42 17.99 13.14 -9.23
N PRO A 43 18.88 13.06 -10.25
CA PRO A 43 19.65 14.21 -10.71
C PRO A 43 18.83 15.47 -11.05
N SER A 44 17.62 15.31 -11.59
CA SER A 44 16.75 16.42 -11.99
C SER A 44 15.85 16.97 -10.87
N ILE A 45 15.68 16.23 -9.76
CA ILE A 45 14.75 16.58 -8.67
C ILE A 45 15.51 16.82 -7.35
N GLY A 46 16.69 16.21 -7.21
CA GLY A 46 17.48 16.19 -6.00
C GLY A 46 17.09 15.04 -5.07
N LYS A 47 17.18 15.33 -3.77
CA LYS A 47 16.95 14.36 -2.70
C LYS A 47 15.47 14.03 -2.54
N GLN A 48 15.14 12.75 -2.41
CA GLN A 48 13.80 12.25 -2.08
C GLN A 48 13.89 11.34 -0.86
N ILE A 49 13.01 11.51 0.13
CA ILE A 49 13.05 10.77 1.38
C ILE A 49 11.82 9.88 1.45
N LEU A 50 11.97 8.59 1.14
CA LEU A 50 10.91 7.63 1.35
C LEU A 50 10.88 7.19 2.80
N ARG A 51 9.78 7.44 3.50
CA ARG A 51 9.52 6.96 4.85
C ARG A 51 8.51 5.83 4.80
N VAL A 52 8.80 4.76 5.54
CA VAL A 52 7.98 3.56 5.61
C VAL A 52 7.72 3.29 7.08
N ILE A 53 6.44 3.30 7.46
CA ILE A 53 5.97 2.85 8.77
C ILE A 53 5.50 1.41 8.57
N LEU A 54 6.31 0.45 9.04
CA LEU A 54 6.10 -0.98 8.82
C LEU A 54 4.73 -1.41 9.34
N GLY A 55 4.10 -2.31 8.58
CA GLY A 55 2.76 -2.81 8.90
C GLY A 55 1.63 -1.82 8.61
N LYS A 56 1.95 -0.58 8.23
CA LYS A 56 0.99 0.52 8.18
C LYS A 56 0.92 1.21 6.83
N LEU A 57 1.95 1.98 6.47
CA LEU A 57 1.95 2.83 5.27
C LEU A 57 3.37 3.26 4.87
N MET A 58 3.47 3.91 3.71
CA MET A 58 4.68 4.57 3.24
C MET A 58 4.33 5.88 2.55
N TYR A 59 5.27 6.82 2.47
CA TYR A 59 5.13 8.09 1.76
C TYR A 59 6.50 8.77 1.57
N ILE A 60 6.61 9.68 0.61
CA ILE A 60 7.74 10.61 0.47
C ILE A 60 7.54 11.75 1.48
N ALA A 61 8.45 11.80 2.44
CA ALA A 61 8.49 12.80 3.49
C ALA A 61 9.29 14.04 3.03
N SER A 62 8.84 15.22 3.43
CA SER A 62 9.56 16.48 3.22
C SER A 62 10.87 16.56 4.01
N ASN A 63 10.95 15.89 5.16
CA ASN A 63 12.17 15.74 5.93
C ASN A 63 12.28 14.35 6.59
N LYS A 64 13.49 14.03 7.06
CA LYS A 64 13.79 12.73 7.68
C LYS A 64 13.52 12.68 9.18
N GLY A 65 13.25 13.82 9.82
CA GLY A 65 13.21 13.97 11.28
C GLY A 65 14.51 13.56 11.97
N ASP A 66 14.39 13.22 13.25
CA ASP A 66 15.47 12.65 14.03
C ASP A 66 15.65 11.16 13.70
N VAL A 67 16.89 10.80 13.37
CA VAL A 67 17.29 9.44 13.04
C VAL A 67 18.36 8.97 14.02
N PRO A 68 18.36 7.71 14.46
CA PRO A 68 19.37 7.22 15.40
C PRO A 68 20.79 7.44 14.88
N GLU A 69 21.67 7.95 15.73
CA GLU A 69 23.09 8.14 15.40
C GLU A 69 23.77 6.80 15.07
N LYS A 70 23.42 5.76 15.83
CA LYS A 70 23.93 4.40 15.65
C LYS A 70 22.89 3.52 14.94
N PRO A 71 23.12 3.15 13.67
CA PRO A 71 22.19 2.31 12.93
C PRO A 71 22.17 0.87 13.46
N HIS A 72 20.99 0.26 13.48
CA HIS A 72 20.83 -1.17 13.79
C HIS A 72 21.54 -2.08 12.77
N GLY A 73 21.88 -3.31 13.18
CA GLY A 73 22.63 -4.25 12.35
C GLY A 73 21.98 -4.56 10.99
N PHE A 74 20.65 -4.70 10.96
CA PHE A 74 19.93 -4.93 9.71
C PHE A 74 19.98 -3.72 8.76
N CYS A 75 19.86 -2.49 9.29
CA CYS A 75 20.04 -1.26 8.54
C CYS A 75 21.44 -1.16 7.93
N LEU A 76 22.49 -1.47 8.70
CA LEU A 76 23.88 -1.53 8.18
C LEU A 76 24.04 -2.57 7.07
N PHE A 77 23.40 -3.72 7.20
CA PHE A 77 23.37 -4.75 6.17
C PHE A 77 22.72 -4.24 4.88
N LEU A 78 21.56 -3.59 4.96
CA LEU A 78 20.90 -2.98 3.79
C LEU A 78 21.78 -1.92 3.14
N ARG A 79 22.38 -1.02 3.93
CA ARG A 79 23.32 0.01 3.40
C ARG A 79 24.45 -0.63 2.60
N ARG A 80 25.08 -1.69 3.11
CA ARG A 80 26.16 -2.40 2.41
C ARG A 80 25.71 -3.01 1.08
N LYS A 81 24.47 -3.47 0.98
CA LYS A 81 23.94 -4.12 -0.22
C LYS A 81 23.38 -3.13 -1.25
N LEU A 82 22.76 -2.06 -0.79
CA LEU A 82 21.91 -1.20 -1.62
C LEU A 82 22.47 0.21 -1.83
N LYS A 83 23.50 0.65 -1.09
CA LYS A 83 24.08 1.99 -1.30
C LYS A 83 24.55 2.15 -2.75
N ASN A 84 24.22 3.29 -3.36
CA ASN A 84 24.46 3.62 -4.77
C ASN A 84 23.77 2.70 -5.79
N SER A 85 22.93 1.75 -5.35
CA SER A 85 22.09 0.99 -6.26
C SER A 85 21.05 1.90 -6.92
N ARG A 86 20.68 1.58 -8.15
CA ARG A 86 19.62 2.27 -8.89
C ARG A 86 18.32 1.50 -8.75
N LEU A 87 17.23 2.19 -8.43
CA LEU A 87 15.89 1.62 -8.48
C LEU A 87 15.51 1.36 -9.95
N ARG A 88 15.25 0.12 -10.31
CA ARG A 88 14.84 -0.29 -11.67
C ARG A 88 13.35 -0.51 -11.79
N GLN A 89 12.70 -0.95 -10.72
CA GLN A 89 11.27 -1.19 -10.71
C GLN A 89 10.70 -0.95 -9.32
N LEU A 90 9.51 -0.37 -9.27
CA LEU A 90 8.71 -0.20 -8.06
C LEU A 90 7.30 -0.70 -8.36
N LYS A 91 6.86 -1.77 -7.69
CA LYS A 91 5.51 -2.33 -7.90
C LYS A 91 4.89 -2.89 -6.63
N GLN A 92 3.57 -2.99 -6.67
CA GLN A 92 2.79 -3.77 -5.72
C GLN A 92 2.83 -5.25 -6.08
N LEU A 93 2.81 -6.15 -5.09
CA LEU A 93 2.68 -7.59 -5.31
C LEU A 93 1.26 -8.05 -5.02
N GLY A 94 0.64 -8.75 -5.97
CA GLY A 94 -0.64 -9.47 -5.78
C GLY A 94 -1.84 -8.63 -5.34
N PHE A 95 -1.82 -7.31 -5.56
CA PHE A 95 -2.78 -6.37 -4.97
C PHE A 95 -2.88 -6.48 -3.43
N GLU A 96 -1.77 -6.85 -2.80
CA GLU A 96 -1.58 -6.84 -1.36
C GLU A 96 -0.92 -5.55 -0.89
N ARG A 97 -0.91 -5.34 0.42
CA ARG A 97 -0.13 -4.27 1.06
C ARG A 97 1.35 -4.64 1.12
N ILE A 98 1.92 -4.98 -0.04
CA ILE A 98 3.31 -5.44 -0.22
C ILE A 98 3.91 -4.71 -1.40
N VAL A 99 5.10 -4.14 -1.18
CA VAL A 99 5.82 -3.38 -2.21
C VAL A 99 7.15 -4.07 -2.50
N GLU A 100 7.43 -4.29 -3.78
CA GLU A 100 8.71 -4.77 -4.28
C GLU A 100 9.47 -3.63 -4.96
N PHE A 101 10.69 -3.40 -4.49
CA PHE A 101 11.69 -2.56 -5.13
C PHE A 101 12.74 -3.47 -5.77
N LEU A 102 12.95 -3.35 -7.08
CA LEU A 102 14.06 -3.98 -7.76
C LEU A 102 15.23 -2.99 -7.84
N PHE A 103 16.28 -3.26 -7.09
CA PHE A 103 17.52 -2.50 -7.10
C PHE A 103 18.57 -3.18 -7.97
N GLU A 104 19.36 -2.37 -8.68
CA GLU A 104 20.49 -2.84 -9.46
C GLU A 104 21.77 -2.10 -9.04
N THR A 105 22.81 -2.87 -8.72
CA THR A 105 24.17 -2.39 -8.57
C THR A 105 24.98 -2.72 -9.83
N LYS A 106 26.28 -2.43 -9.83
CA LYS A 106 27.16 -2.86 -10.92
C LYS A 106 27.22 -4.38 -11.08
N ASP A 107 27.12 -5.11 -9.96
CA ASP A 107 27.48 -6.53 -9.90
C ASP A 107 26.27 -7.45 -9.58
N ALA A 108 25.15 -6.90 -9.14
CA ALA A 108 23.99 -7.69 -8.71
C ALA A 108 22.66 -6.93 -8.78
N LYS A 109 21.56 -7.68 -8.84
CA LYS A 109 20.21 -7.17 -8.58
C LYS A 109 19.67 -7.70 -7.26
N PHE A 110 18.90 -6.88 -6.58
CA PHE A 110 18.26 -7.21 -5.32
C PHE A 110 16.79 -6.84 -5.35
N ARG A 111 15.95 -7.70 -4.79
CA ARG A 111 14.53 -7.39 -4.53
C ARG A 111 14.40 -7.01 -3.06
N LEU A 112 14.10 -5.76 -2.77
CA LEU A 112 13.70 -5.33 -1.42
C LEU A 112 12.19 -5.36 -1.34
N ILE A 113 11.67 -6.18 -0.43
CA ILE A 113 10.24 -6.39 -0.24
C ILE A 113 9.84 -5.79 1.10
N ILE A 114 8.81 -4.96 1.09
CA ILE A 114 8.28 -4.29 2.27
C ILE A 114 6.83 -4.73 2.48
N GLU A 115 6.55 -5.25 3.67
CA GLU A 115 5.21 -5.66 4.09
C GLU A 115 4.57 -4.56 4.95
N LEU A 116 3.43 -4.06 4.50
CA LEU A 116 2.65 -2.99 5.13
C LEU A 116 1.35 -3.54 5.73
N PHE A 117 1.40 -4.76 6.27
CA PHE A 117 0.31 -5.40 7.01
C PHE A 117 0.83 -6.07 8.28
N SER A 118 -0.06 -6.34 9.24
CA SER A 118 0.31 -6.89 10.55
C SER A 118 1.40 -6.02 11.22
N LYS A 119 2.47 -6.62 11.74
CA LYS A 119 3.63 -5.89 12.28
C LYS A 119 4.58 -5.34 11.20
N GLY A 120 4.35 -5.71 9.93
CA GLY A 120 5.24 -5.43 8.82
C GLY A 120 6.56 -6.19 8.87
N ASN A 121 7.30 -6.13 7.77
CA ASN A 121 8.60 -6.75 7.62
C ASN A 121 9.38 -6.11 6.46
N ILE A 122 10.69 -6.27 6.47
CA ILE A 122 11.59 -5.85 5.39
C ILE A 122 12.42 -7.07 5.00
N ILE A 123 12.31 -7.51 3.76
CA ILE A 123 12.96 -8.71 3.27
C ILE A 123 13.85 -8.32 2.08
N LEU A 124 15.14 -8.66 2.15
CA LEU A 124 16.05 -8.52 1.02
C LEU A 124 16.25 -9.89 0.37
N CYS A 125 15.94 -9.99 -0.92
CA CYS A 125 16.16 -11.16 -1.75
C CYS A 125 17.17 -10.87 -2.87
N ASN A 126 17.72 -11.94 -3.47
CA ASN A 126 18.45 -11.85 -4.73
C ASN A 126 17.48 -11.65 -5.93
N GLU A 127 18.01 -11.67 -7.15
CA GLU A 127 17.22 -11.50 -8.38
C GLU A 127 16.16 -12.60 -8.57
N GLU A 128 16.43 -13.81 -8.10
CA GLU A 128 15.56 -14.98 -8.20
C GLU A 128 14.47 -15.01 -7.11
N GLY A 129 14.52 -14.10 -6.13
CA GLY A 129 13.56 -14.05 -5.02
C GLY A 129 13.91 -14.97 -3.85
N ILE A 130 15.13 -15.48 -3.78
CA ILE A 130 15.66 -16.18 -2.61
C ILE A 130 16.07 -15.16 -1.55
N ILE A 131 15.55 -15.36 -0.34
CA ILE A 131 15.75 -14.48 0.81
C ILE A 131 17.23 -14.52 1.21
N ILE A 132 17.87 -13.35 1.19
CA ILE A 132 19.23 -13.16 1.70
C ILE A 132 19.16 -12.88 3.21
N SER A 133 18.26 -11.98 3.61
CA SER A 133 18.01 -11.63 5.01
C SER A 133 16.65 -10.95 5.15
N ALA A 134 16.08 -10.99 6.35
CA ALA A 134 14.85 -10.29 6.71
C ALA A 134 15.04 -9.57 8.05
N LEU A 135 14.30 -8.48 8.26
CA LEU A 135 14.29 -7.77 9.54
C LEU A 135 13.82 -8.70 10.66
N GLU A 136 12.74 -9.43 10.40
CA GLU A 136 12.22 -10.47 11.29
C GLU A 136 12.07 -11.78 10.50
N GLN A 137 12.54 -12.88 11.10
CA GLN A 137 12.29 -14.21 10.58
C GLN A 137 10.94 -14.71 11.09
N GLN A 138 10.12 -15.24 10.19
CA GLN A 138 8.75 -15.63 10.50
C GLN A 138 8.42 -16.96 9.83
N GLU A 139 7.61 -17.77 10.50
CA GLU A 139 7.17 -19.06 10.00
C GLU A 139 5.69 -19.24 10.33
N TRP A 140 4.91 -19.51 9.29
CA TRP A 140 3.50 -19.86 9.34
C TRP A 140 3.32 -21.22 8.68
N LYS A 141 2.11 -21.78 8.79
CA LYS A 141 1.79 -23.09 8.23
C LYS A 141 2.04 -23.18 6.71
N ASP A 142 1.80 -22.10 6.00
CA ASP A 142 1.78 -21.99 4.54
C ASP A 142 2.95 -21.15 3.98
N ARG A 143 3.78 -20.57 4.86
CA ARG A 143 4.76 -19.56 4.46
C ARG A 143 5.94 -19.49 5.42
N THR A 144 7.16 -19.40 4.88
CA THR A 144 8.37 -19.17 5.68
C THR A 144 9.15 -17.98 5.13
N VAL A 145 9.54 -17.06 6.03
CA VAL A 145 10.44 -15.94 5.76
C VAL A 145 11.73 -16.16 6.53
N LYS A 146 12.68 -16.86 5.91
CA LYS A 146 14.00 -17.18 6.46
C LYS A 146 15.07 -17.12 5.36
N PRO A 147 16.33 -16.81 5.68
CA PRO A 147 17.41 -16.85 4.71
C PRO A 147 17.47 -18.18 3.95
N LYS A 148 17.84 -18.12 2.67
CA LYS A 148 17.94 -19.23 1.71
C LYS A 148 16.61 -19.86 1.28
N GLN A 149 15.48 -19.34 1.73
CA GLN A 149 14.15 -19.75 1.26
C GLN A 149 13.66 -18.85 0.13
N GLN A 150 12.80 -19.36 -0.75
CA GLN A 150 12.08 -18.53 -1.72
C GLN A 150 11.10 -17.63 -0.96
N TYR A 151 11.09 -16.34 -1.27
CA TYR A 151 10.04 -15.46 -0.77
C TYR A 151 8.71 -15.80 -1.45
N ILE A 152 7.73 -16.12 -0.63
CA ILE A 152 6.33 -16.31 -1.01
C ILE A 152 5.54 -15.28 -0.24
N TYR A 153 4.61 -14.58 -0.90
CA TYR A 153 3.63 -13.70 -0.23
C TYR A 153 2.27 -14.40 -0.19
N PRO A 154 1.37 -14.03 0.74
CA PRO A 154 0.00 -14.53 0.75
C PRO A 154 -0.66 -14.25 -0.59
N LYS A 155 -1.06 -15.29 -1.32
CA LYS A 155 -1.81 -15.13 -2.56
C LYS A 155 -3.27 -14.94 -2.20
N LYS A 156 -3.87 -13.83 -2.63
CA LYS A 156 -5.31 -13.75 -2.78
C LYS A 156 -5.74 -14.53 -4.01
N GLU A 157 -6.90 -15.14 -3.91
CA GLU A 157 -7.56 -15.85 -4.99
C GLU A 157 -8.01 -14.87 -6.09
N TYR A 158 -8.45 -13.68 -5.68
CA TYR A 158 -8.98 -12.66 -6.58
C TYR A 158 -8.15 -11.38 -6.55
N ASN A 159 -8.00 -10.76 -7.72
CA ASN A 159 -7.39 -9.44 -7.86
C ASN A 159 -8.41 -8.44 -8.39
N PHE A 160 -8.82 -7.52 -7.52
CA PHE A 160 -9.78 -6.46 -7.84
C PHE A 160 -9.51 -5.71 -9.15
N LEU A 161 -8.24 -5.46 -9.50
CA LEU A 161 -7.89 -4.67 -10.69
C LEU A 161 -8.19 -5.36 -12.02
N VAL A 162 -8.28 -6.69 -12.02
CA VAL A 162 -8.41 -7.52 -13.23
C VAL A 162 -9.46 -8.61 -13.09
N ILE A 163 -10.32 -8.53 -12.07
CA ILE A 163 -11.32 -9.56 -11.79
C ILE A 163 -12.34 -9.63 -12.93
N GLU A 164 -12.47 -10.82 -13.49
CA GLU A 164 -13.46 -11.09 -14.53
C GLU A 164 -14.86 -11.33 -13.91
N LYS A 165 -15.92 -11.10 -14.68
CA LYS A 165 -17.29 -11.26 -14.18
C LYS A 165 -17.53 -12.65 -13.58
N ASN A 166 -17.04 -13.70 -14.23
CA ASN A 166 -17.22 -15.08 -13.76
C ASN A 166 -16.53 -15.34 -12.41
N GLU A 167 -15.32 -14.80 -12.23
CA GLU A 167 -14.59 -14.89 -10.96
C GLU A 167 -15.31 -14.11 -9.86
N LEU A 168 -15.87 -12.93 -10.19
CA LEU A 168 -16.69 -12.15 -9.27
C LEU A 168 -17.96 -12.89 -8.87
N THR A 169 -18.67 -13.51 -9.81
CA THR A 169 -19.85 -14.32 -9.52
C THR A 169 -19.50 -15.47 -8.58
N GLU A 170 -18.40 -16.19 -8.86
CA GLU A 170 -17.93 -17.28 -8.01
C GLU A 170 -17.62 -16.79 -6.59
N LEU A 171 -16.86 -15.71 -6.46
CA LEU A 171 -16.55 -15.07 -5.18
C LEU A 171 -17.84 -14.75 -4.40
N LEU A 172 -18.79 -14.07 -5.03
CA LEU A 172 -20.01 -13.59 -4.38
C LEU A 172 -20.90 -14.77 -3.92
N HIS A 173 -20.97 -15.85 -4.71
CA HIS A 173 -21.77 -17.03 -4.40
C HIS A 173 -21.13 -17.96 -3.35
N THR A 174 -19.80 -18.07 -3.34
CA THR A 174 -19.07 -18.97 -2.43
C THR A 174 -18.67 -18.31 -1.10
N SER A 175 -18.68 -16.98 -1.05
CA SER A 175 -18.40 -16.21 0.15
C SER A 175 -19.30 -16.63 1.32
N LYS A 176 -18.66 -16.80 2.49
CA LYS A 176 -19.33 -17.12 3.76
C LYS A 176 -19.52 -15.89 4.64
N LYS A 177 -19.23 -14.68 4.13
CA LYS A 177 -19.37 -13.46 4.94
C LYS A 177 -20.83 -13.14 5.19
N GLU A 178 -21.05 -12.35 6.23
CA GLU A 178 -22.40 -12.03 6.67
C GLU A 178 -23.17 -11.21 5.65
N ASN A 179 -22.50 -10.36 4.86
CA ASN A 179 -23.12 -9.47 3.88
C ASN A 179 -22.16 -9.08 2.75
N LEU A 180 -22.70 -8.39 1.74
CA LEU A 180 -21.99 -7.95 0.54
C LEU A 180 -20.78 -7.08 0.88
N VAL A 181 -20.93 -6.07 1.74
CA VAL A 181 -19.81 -5.18 2.08
C VAL A 181 -18.66 -5.92 2.74
N LYS A 182 -18.93 -6.90 3.62
CA LYS A 182 -17.85 -7.73 4.21
C LYS A 182 -17.20 -8.64 3.17
N THR A 183 -17.98 -9.17 2.21
CA THR A 183 -17.45 -9.96 1.09
C THR A 183 -16.47 -9.14 0.26
N LEU A 184 -16.88 -7.95 -0.18
CA LEU A 184 -16.04 -7.05 -0.97
C LEU A 184 -14.84 -6.51 -0.15
N ALA A 185 -15.03 -6.20 1.13
CA ALA A 185 -13.96 -5.66 1.96
C ALA A 185 -12.86 -6.69 2.27
N ILE A 186 -13.26 -7.93 2.57
CA ILE A 186 -12.35 -8.96 3.11
C ILE A 186 -11.89 -9.91 2.01
N ASP A 187 -12.83 -10.55 1.30
CA ASP A 187 -12.50 -11.62 0.37
C ASP A 187 -12.00 -11.06 -0.98
N LEU A 188 -12.60 -9.97 -1.47
CA LEU A 188 -12.04 -9.20 -2.60
C LEU A 188 -10.88 -8.28 -2.18
N GLY A 189 -10.70 -8.04 -0.88
CA GLY A 189 -9.54 -7.34 -0.32
C GLY A 189 -9.54 -5.82 -0.50
N LEU A 190 -10.70 -5.18 -0.70
CA LEU A 190 -10.80 -3.73 -0.90
C LEU A 190 -10.71 -2.90 0.38
N GLY A 191 -10.99 -3.49 1.54
CA GLY A 191 -11.21 -2.75 2.77
C GLY A 191 -12.58 -2.07 2.82
N GLY A 192 -13.01 -1.71 4.04
CA GLY A 192 -14.39 -1.29 4.31
C GLY A 192 -14.84 -0.04 3.55
N VAL A 193 -14.00 1.00 3.49
CA VAL A 193 -14.34 2.28 2.84
C VAL A 193 -14.64 2.09 1.35
N TYR A 194 -13.83 1.30 0.64
CA TYR A 194 -14.01 1.07 -0.79
C TYR A 194 -15.08 0.02 -1.09
N ALA A 195 -15.31 -0.93 -0.19
CA ALA A 195 -16.45 -1.84 -0.29
C ALA A 195 -17.79 -1.09 -0.16
N GLU A 196 -17.88 -0.12 0.75
CA GLU A 196 -19.05 0.77 0.88
C GLU A 196 -19.22 1.63 -0.38
N GLU A 197 -18.15 2.24 -0.89
CA GLU A 197 -18.18 3.01 -2.14
C GLU A 197 -18.70 2.16 -3.31
N LEU A 198 -18.24 0.91 -3.45
CA LEU A 198 -18.74 0.02 -4.51
C LEU A 198 -20.24 -0.25 -4.38
N CYS A 199 -20.73 -0.53 -3.16
CA CYS A 199 -22.16 -0.74 -2.93
C CYS A 199 -22.96 0.51 -3.31
N MET A 200 -22.44 1.71 -3.01
CA MET A 200 -23.09 2.97 -3.38
C MET A 200 -23.10 3.22 -4.89
N ILE A 201 -21.98 3.00 -5.59
CA ILE A 201 -21.89 3.14 -7.05
C ILE A 201 -22.84 2.14 -7.74
N ALA A 202 -22.84 0.89 -7.28
CA ALA A 202 -23.70 -0.16 -7.81
C ALA A 202 -25.17 0.00 -7.41
N LYS A 203 -25.47 0.87 -6.43
CA LYS A 203 -26.81 1.09 -5.85
C LYS A 203 -27.44 -0.18 -5.27
N ILE A 204 -26.63 -1.01 -4.61
CA ILE A 204 -27.05 -2.26 -3.98
C ILE A 204 -26.94 -2.12 -2.47
N ASP A 205 -27.93 -2.64 -1.73
CA ASP A 205 -27.87 -2.65 -0.27
C ASP A 205 -26.70 -3.51 0.20
N LYS A 206 -25.77 -2.85 0.88
CA LYS A 206 -24.55 -3.43 1.45
C LYS A 206 -24.80 -4.59 2.43
N ASN A 207 -25.99 -4.64 3.03
CA ASN A 207 -26.37 -5.66 4.02
C ASN A 207 -26.93 -6.94 3.41
N LEU A 208 -27.19 -6.97 2.11
CA LEU A 208 -27.64 -8.17 1.41
C LEU A 208 -26.60 -9.29 1.50
N LYS A 209 -27.08 -10.53 1.45
CA LYS A 209 -26.20 -11.68 1.28
C LYS A 209 -25.65 -11.67 -0.14
N SER A 210 -24.32 -11.79 -0.30
CA SER A 210 -23.67 -11.76 -1.61
C SER A 210 -24.13 -12.88 -2.55
N ASN A 211 -24.53 -14.02 -1.99
CA ASN A 211 -25.02 -15.18 -2.74
C ASN A 211 -26.51 -15.11 -3.12
N GLN A 212 -27.20 -14.01 -2.79
CA GLN A 212 -28.59 -13.77 -3.18
C GLN A 212 -28.72 -12.73 -4.29
N LEU A 213 -27.59 -12.19 -4.78
CA LEU A 213 -27.58 -11.20 -5.84
C LEU A 213 -27.98 -11.84 -7.18
N SER A 214 -28.81 -11.12 -7.93
CA SER A 214 -29.14 -11.45 -9.31
C SER A 214 -27.95 -11.19 -10.25
N ASP A 215 -27.95 -11.81 -11.44
CA ASP A 215 -26.92 -11.57 -12.46
C ASP A 215 -26.82 -10.08 -12.83
N THR A 216 -27.94 -9.36 -12.86
CA THR A 216 -27.97 -7.91 -13.12
C THR A 216 -27.32 -7.08 -12.02
N GLU A 217 -27.46 -7.50 -10.76
CA GLU A 217 -26.78 -6.86 -9.64
C GLU A 217 -25.28 -7.15 -9.66
N ILE A 218 -24.90 -8.38 -10.01
CA ILE A 218 -23.48 -8.75 -10.20
C ILE A 218 -22.85 -7.92 -11.33
N ASP A 219 -23.56 -7.72 -12.45
CA ASP A 219 -23.14 -6.83 -13.54
C ASP A 219 -22.93 -5.38 -13.07
N SER A 220 -23.83 -4.90 -12.20
CA SER A 220 -23.72 -3.55 -11.63
C SER A 220 -22.49 -3.42 -10.72
N ILE A 221 -22.18 -4.45 -9.92
CA ILE A 221 -20.97 -4.49 -9.09
C ILE A 221 -19.72 -4.54 -9.97
N HIS A 222 -19.70 -5.38 -11.01
CA HIS A 222 -18.56 -5.47 -11.94
C HIS A 222 -18.28 -4.13 -12.64
N SER A 223 -19.33 -3.45 -13.08
CA SER A 223 -19.25 -2.10 -13.66
C SER A 223 -18.75 -1.06 -12.64
N ALA A 224 -19.15 -1.18 -11.38
CA ALA A 224 -18.66 -0.34 -10.30
C ALA A 224 -17.16 -0.57 -10.00
N ILE A 225 -16.70 -1.83 -10.05
CA ILE A 225 -15.28 -2.20 -9.92
C ILE A 225 -14.46 -1.54 -11.03
N GLN A 226 -14.91 -1.62 -12.28
CA GLN A 226 -14.23 -0.98 -13.41
C GLN A 226 -14.17 0.54 -13.24
N THR A 227 -15.28 1.15 -12.84
CA THR A 227 -15.37 2.61 -12.56
C THR A 227 -14.39 3.05 -11.48
N LEU A 228 -14.30 2.30 -10.38
CA LEU A 228 -13.40 2.61 -9.28
C LEU A 228 -11.92 2.39 -9.65
N SER A 229 -11.64 1.41 -10.51
CA SER A 229 -10.28 1.06 -10.97
C SER A 229 -9.71 2.06 -11.98
N SER A 230 -10.57 2.69 -12.78
CA SER A 230 -10.20 3.70 -13.79
C SER A 230 -10.29 5.14 -13.28
N LYS A 231 -10.69 5.35 -12.02
CA LYS A 231 -10.90 6.68 -11.45
C LYS A 231 -9.61 7.50 -11.44
N GLU A 232 -9.67 8.72 -11.97
CA GLU A 232 -8.56 9.64 -11.94
C GLU A 232 -8.28 10.11 -10.51
N MET A 233 -6.99 10.32 -10.21
CA MET A 233 -6.58 10.77 -8.90
C MET A 233 -7.05 12.19 -8.64
N SER A 234 -7.79 12.38 -7.56
CA SER A 234 -8.28 13.66 -7.06
C SER A 234 -8.19 13.68 -5.53
N PRO A 235 -6.97 13.63 -4.96
CA PRO A 235 -6.76 13.29 -3.55
C PRO A 235 -7.50 14.23 -2.60
N GLN A 236 -8.12 13.67 -1.55
CA GLN A 236 -8.92 14.43 -0.57
C GLN A 236 -8.45 14.16 0.86
N ILE A 237 -8.40 15.21 1.66
CA ILE A 237 -8.30 15.18 3.12
C ILE A 237 -9.72 15.29 3.69
N ILE A 238 -10.20 14.25 4.36
CA ILE A 238 -11.56 14.18 4.90
C ILE A 238 -11.54 14.49 6.39
N TYR A 239 -12.41 15.40 6.84
CA TYR A 239 -12.50 15.84 8.24
C TYR A 239 -13.72 15.25 8.94
N THR A 240 -13.68 15.19 10.27
CA THR A 240 -14.81 14.69 11.09
C THR A 240 -15.97 15.68 11.22
N SER A 241 -15.70 16.97 11.05
CA SER A 241 -16.68 18.06 11.23
C SER A 241 -16.25 19.32 10.48
N GLN A 242 -17.19 20.25 10.31
CA GLN A 242 -16.98 21.51 9.55
C GLN A 242 -15.89 22.41 10.14
N GLU A 243 -15.58 22.27 11.43
CA GLU A 243 -14.48 22.99 12.07
C GLU A 243 -13.09 22.51 11.62
N LYS A 244 -13.00 21.39 10.88
CA LYS A 244 -11.76 20.82 10.34
C LYS A 244 -10.63 20.60 11.34
N LYS A 245 -10.97 20.45 12.62
CA LYS A 245 -10.01 20.21 13.72
C LYS A 245 -9.40 18.82 13.70
N SER A 246 -10.12 17.82 13.18
CA SER A 246 -9.67 16.43 13.21
C SER A 246 -9.89 15.73 11.87
N ILE A 247 -8.84 15.03 11.42
CA ILE A 247 -8.83 14.31 10.15
C ILE A 247 -9.40 12.91 10.35
N LYS A 248 -10.49 12.64 9.63
CA LYS A 248 -11.13 11.33 9.58
C LYS A 248 -10.32 10.38 8.72
N ASP A 249 -10.07 10.76 7.46
CA ASP A 249 -9.48 9.88 6.46
C ASP A 249 -8.75 10.62 5.34
N LEU A 250 -7.92 9.90 4.58
CA LEU A 250 -7.26 10.35 3.36
C LEU A 250 -7.63 9.40 2.23
N THR A 251 -8.03 9.96 1.10
CA THR A 251 -8.50 9.17 -0.05
C THR A 251 -7.82 9.66 -1.34
N PRO A 252 -7.50 8.77 -2.29
CA PRO A 252 -6.83 9.13 -3.54
C PRO A 252 -7.76 9.84 -4.54
N PHE A 253 -9.08 9.80 -4.30
CA PHE A 253 -10.10 10.46 -5.09
C PHE A 253 -11.36 10.68 -4.25
N LYS A 254 -12.25 11.57 -4.73
CA LYS A 254 -13.54 11.83 -4.07
C LYS A 254 -14.43 10.58 -4.03
N LEU A 255 -14.98 10.28 -2.85
CA LEU A 255 -15.89 9.15 -2.60
C LEU A 255 -17.30 9.65 -2.35
N GLU A 256 -18.30 8.95 -2.89
CA GLU A 256 -19.71 9.17 -2.53
C GLU A 256 -19.98 8.79 -1.08
N PHE A 257 -19.30 7.75 -0.57
CA PHE A 257 -19.42 7.28 0.82
C PHE A 257 -19.20 8.36 1.88
N ASN A 258 -18.32 9.32 1.62
CA ASN A 258 -17.98 10.41 2.54
C ASN A 258 -18.43 11.79 2.03
N LYS A 259 -19.36 11.86 1.07
CA LYS A 259 -19.74 13.13 0.41
C LYS A 259 -20.27 14.21 1.35
N ASP A 260 -20.91 13.80 2.45
CA ASP A 260 -21.50 14.72 3.43
C ASP A 260 -20.48 15.25 4.44
N LEU A 261 -19.25 14.75 4.39
CA LEU A 261 -18.17 15.22 5.25
C LEU A 261 -17.38 16.34 4.59
N PRO A 262 -16.94 17.33 5.38
CA PRO A 262 -16.06 18.37 4.88
C PRO A 262 -14.74 17.75 4.41
N SER A 263 -14.29 18.22 3.26
CA SER A 263 -13.06 17.75 2.62
C SER A 263 -12.29 18.91 1.98
N ASP A 264 -10.97 18.76 1.93
CA ASP A 264 -10.09 19.64 1.18
C ASP A 264 -9.29 18.86 0.13
N PRO A 265 -9.11 19.41 -1.09
CA PRO A 265 -8.29 18.77 -2.09
C PRO A 265 -6.81 18.85 -1.68
N ALA A 266 -6.06 17.78 -1.99
CA ALA A 266 -4.61 17.75 -1.89
C ALA A 266 -3.99 17.68 -3.29
N HIS A 267 -2.81 18.30 -3.46
CA HIS A 267 -2.12 18.32 -4.75
C HIS A 267 -1.74 16.92 -5.24
N THR A 268 -1.26 16.08 -4.32
CA THR A 268 -0.97 14.65 -4.54
C THR A 268 -1.41 13.87 -3.32
N PHE A 269 -1.65 12.57 -3.49
CA PHE A 269 -2.01 11.68 -2.39
C PHE A 269 -0.84 11.55 -1.41
N ASN A 270 0.40 11.54 -1.92
CA ASN A 270 1.60 11.65 -1.12
C ASN A 270 1.64 12.93 -0.28
N ALA A 271 1.33 14.09 -0.86
CA ALA A 271 1.33 15.36 -0.13
C ALA A 271 0.28 15.39 1.00
N ALA A 272 -0.86 14.72 0.79
CA ALA A 272 -1.85 14.53 1.85
C ALA A 272 -1.23 13.80 3.06
N PHE A 273 -0.53 12.68 2.83
CA PHE A 273 0.18 11.97 3.92
C PHE A 273 1.28 12.83 4.55
N ASP A 274 2.15 13.44 3.77
CA ASP A 274 3.30 14.21 4.29
C ASP A 274 2.85 15.39 5.16
N SER A 275 1.83 16.13 4.72
CA SER A 275 1.31 17.30 5.44
C SER A 275 0.78 17.01 6.84
N ILE A 276 0.45 15.75 7.12
CA ILE A 276 -0.16 15.30 8.37
C ILE A 276 0.84 14.51 9.21
N LEU A 277 1.57 13.60 8.57
CA LEU A 277 2.44 12.67 9.27
C LEU A 277 3.75 13.34 9.64
N THR A 278 4.42 14.03 8.72
CA THR A 278 5.74 14.64 8.98
C THR A 278 5.65 15.76 10.02
N LYS A 279 4.61 16.60 9.98
CA LYS A 279 4.38 17.63 10.99
C LYS A 279 4.23 17.08 12.42
N LYS A 280 3.77 15.83 12.58
CA LYS A 280 3.64 15.19 13.89
C LYS A 280 4.96 14.68 14.46
N ILE A 281 5.99 14.49 13.64
CA ILE A 281 7.32 14.13 14.13
C ILE A 281 8.03 15.36 14.71
N GLU A 282 7.70 16.55 14.25
CA GLU A 282 8.28 17.82 14.72
C GLU A 282 7.62 18.37 16.01
N ALA A 283 6.49 17.79 16.42
CA ALA A 283 5.68 18.24 17.56
C ALA A 283 5.80 17.28 18.75
#